data_AF-A0A351I2I0-F1
#
_entry.id   AF-A0A351I2I0-F1
#
_cell.length_a   1.000
_cell.length_b   1.000
_cell.length_c   1.000
_cell.angle_alpha   90.00
_cell.angle_beta   90.00
_cell.angle_gamma   90.00
#
_symmetry.space_group_name_H-M   'P 1'
#
loop_
_entity.id
_entity.type
_entity.pdbx_description
1 polymer ?
#
loop_
_entity_poly.entity_id
_entity_poly.type
_entity_poly.pdbx_seq_one_letter_code
_entity_poly.pdbx_strand_id
1 'polypeptide(L)'
;MKKLLGSTLALAMFMPAGANAEVLKNFKMSGQIDIQTTSANNVKDFATRDNGGNLNNDRIGQATTRLMLKMDWDLLDDVHSRLTLAKGAAVASGAGASRPYGMTGATGESLTTAQTEIIVGEANVKVDKLFGAVDLTMGRQFYGELGDPMIYYGPRGNFGLTMTAIDMFRADWSGEHMKVTGIAGKTTDGTLIQDGAAAAATDLRGLVLSCMKHENVKPTVYLYNQLTHATGGAGTITGKNSNLYLLGAKANITIGGLTARVEVAKNFGEDRTTAGLSKNYAGSAFYGKAGYKLDVEGAAAVTPWAEFGLGTGDKDSSVATGGGDNRNQEFKAIVTSWHPGAIYARFHNNSAIPMTSNIAVPAGAAGNVTTSQGLSNRVIWGFGVKANPAAVKQLTAGLQYYRTTFHRVAPITINGVANQTPSKAIGSEVDVTADWKHSENVTLKLTAGSFQPGKYFKDYRQGTTNDLLNPATMLAADVQIKF
;
A
#
# COMPACT_ATOMS: atom_id res chain seq x y z
N MET A 1 -20.32 24.88 9.77
CA MET A 1 -19.64 25.27 8.52
C MET A 1 -19.62 24.19 7.43
N LYS A 2 -19.50 22.88 7.73
CA LYS A 2 -19.51 21.80 6.71
C LYS A 2 -20.82 21.66 5.90
N LYS A 3 -21.98 21.95 6.53
CA LYS A 3 -23.29 21.99 5.84
C LYS A 3 -23.37 23.11 4.80
N LEU A 4 -22.61 24.19 4.99
CA LEU A 4 -22.58 25.33 4.06
C LEU A 4 -21.79 24.98 2.80
N LEU A 5 -20.63 24.31 2.92
CA LEU A 5 -19.82 23.90 1.76
C LEU A 5 -20.54 22.89 0.84
N GLY A 6 -21.18 21.88 1.42
CA GLY A 6 -21.94 20.90 0.65
C GLY A 6 -23.17 21.50 -0.05
N SER A 7 -23.82 22.47 0.60
CA SER A 7 -24.94 23.18 -0.01
C SER A 7 -24.48 24.27 -0.98
N THR A 8 -23.32 24.90 -0.84
CA THR A 8 -22.74 25.82 -1.84
C THR A 8 -22.19 25.10 -3.06
N LEU A 9 -21.66 23.88 -2.93
CA LEU A 9 -21.25 23.09 -4.10
C LEU A 9 -22.48 22.61 -4.88
N ALA A 10 -23.53 22.17 -4.18
CA ALA A 10 -24.82 21.90 -4.80
C ALA A 10 -25.45 23.18 -5.39
N LEU A 11 -25.44 24.32 -4.68
CA LEU A 11 -25.92 25.59 -5.22
C LEU A 11 -25.10 26.03 -6.44
N ALA A 12 -23.78 25.86 -6.45
CA ALA A 12 -22.93 26.18 -7.60
C ALA A 12 -23.27 25.31 -8.83
N MET A 13 -23.72 24.07 -8.62
CA MET A 13 -24.23 23.20 -9.69
C MET A 13 -25.69 23.49 -10.10
N PHE A 14 -26.47 24.20 -9.27
CA PHE A 14 -27.90 24.44 -9.48
C PHE A 14 -28.31 25.93 -9.61
N MET A 15 -27.38 26.90 -9.56
CA MET A 15 -27.67 28.33 -9.75
C MET A 15 -27.61 28.75 -11.24
N PRO A 16 -28.47 29.70 -11.66
CA PRO A 16 -28.84 29.91 -13.07
C PRO A 16 -27.69 30.42 -13.96
N ALA A 17 -27.73 29.94 -15.20
CA ALA A 17 -26.70 29.87 -16.23
C ALA A 17 -26.10 31.19 -16.80
N GLY A 18 -26.25 32.34 -16.14
CA GLY A 18 -25.83 33.64 -16.69
C GLY A 18 -24.33 33.94 -16.59
N ALA A 19 -23.68 33.56 -15.49
CA ALA A 19 -22.23 33.72 -15.27
C ALA A 19 -21.46 32.38 -15.22
N ASN A 20 -22.18 31.25 -15.23
CA ASN A 20 -21.67 29.89 -15.01
C ASN A 20 -21.40 29.10 -16.29
N ALA A 21 -21.77 29.60 -17.47
CA ALA A 21 -21.61 28.85 -18.71
C ALA A 21 -20.13 28.63 -19.07
N GLU A 22 -19.23 29.57 -18.79
CA GLU A 22 -17.79 29.40 -19.04
C GLU A 22 -17.10 28.47 -18.02
N VAL A 23 -17.37 28.65 -16.72
CA VAL A 23 -16.74 27.84 -15.66
C VAL A 23 -17.15 26.36 -15.75
N LEU A 24 -18.39 26.07 -16.14
CA LEU A 24 -18.86 24.69 -16.33
C LEU A 24 -18.48 24.10 -17.68
N LYS A 25 -18.14 24.92 -18.69
CA LYS A 25 -17.68 24.44 -20.00
C LYS A 25 -16.33 23.74 -19.91
N ASN A 26 -15.49 24.18 -18.97
CA ASN A 26 -14.17 23.61 -18.71
C ASN A 26 -14.17 22.58 -17.56
N PHE A 27 -15.35 22.24 -17.04
CA PHE A 27 -15.50 21.26 -15.98
C PHE A 27 -15.63 19.84 -16.57
N LYS A 28 -14.82 18.91 -16.05
CA LYS A 28 -14.88 17.49 -16.37
C LYS A 28 -15.08 16.72 -15.07
N MET A 29 -16.09 15.84 -15.07
CA MET A 29 -16.33 14.92 -13.97
C MET A 29 -16.08 13.50 -14.44
N SER A 30 -15.37 12.74 -13.63
CA SER A 30 -15.20 11.29 -13.76
C SER A 30 -15.30 10.65 -12.39
N GLY A 31 -15.39 9.33 -12.34
CA GLY A 31 -15.45 8.65 -11.06
C GLY A 31 -15.12 7.17 -11.13
N GLN A 32 -15.07 6.58 -9.95
CA GLN A 32 -14.83 5.16 -9.76
C GLN A 32 -15.65 4.64 -8.59
N ILE A 33 -16.32 3.50 -8.79
CA ILE A 33 -16.92 2.71 -7.72
C ILE A 33 -16.15 1.41 -7.63
N ASP A 34 -15.59 1.14 -6.45
CA ASP A 34 -15.03 -0.16 -6.10
C ASP A 34 -15.97 -0.85 -5.11
N ILE A 35 -16.39 -2.06 -5.41
CA ILE A 35 -17.18 -2.92 -4.51
C ILE A 35 -16.32 -4.14 -4.22
N GLN A 36 -16.16 -4.47 -2.95
CA GLN A 36 -15.35 -5.59 -2.51
C GLN A 36 -16.18 -6.45 -1.56
N THR A 37 -16.50 -7.67 -1.96
CA THR A 37 -17.10 -8.68 -1.08
C THR A 37 -16.02 -9.67 -0.67
N THR A 38 -16.00 -10.04 0.61
CA THR A 38 -14.96 -10.90 1.17
C THR A 38 -15.58 -11.81 2.22
N SER A 39 -15.44 -13.11 1.99
CA SER A 39 -15.69 -14.17 2.94
C SER A 39 -14.36 -14.82 3.29
N ALA A 40 -13.89 -14.69 4.52
CA ALA A 40 -12.63 -15.25 4.97
C ALA A 40 -12.72 -15.87 6.36
N ASN A 41 -11.86 -16.84 6.65
CA ASN A 41 -11.74 -17.48 7.96
C ASN A 41 -10.26 -17.54 8.37
N ASN A 42 -9.98 -17.54 9.67
CA ASN A 42 -8.66 -17.76 10.28
C ASN A 42 -7.60 -16.70 9.90
N VAL A 43 -8.01 -15.51 9.45
CA VAL A 43 -7.09 -14.45 8.98
C VAL A 43 -6.44 -13.66 10.12
N LYS A 44 -7.07 -13.54 11.29
CA LYS A 44 -6.57 -12.76 12.43
C LYS A 44 -5.59 -13.54 13.29
N ASP A 45 -5.84 -14.83 13.51
CA ASP A 45 -5.10 -15.60 14.52
C ASP A 45 -4.79 -17.05 14.14
N PHE A 46 -5.18 -17.49 12.94
CA PHE A 46 -4.98 -18.87 12.45
C PHE A 46 -5.57 -19.96 13.38
N ALA A 47 -6.58 -19.62 14.19
CA ALA A 47 -7.23 -20.51 15.15
C ALA A 47 -8.63 -20.92 14.67
N THR A 48 -8.99 -22.19 14.84
CA THR A 48 -10.33 -22.71 14.50
C THR A 48 -11.21 -23.02 15.72
N ARG A 49 -10.70 -22.82 16.94
CA ARG A 49 -11.42 -23.14 18.17
C ARG A 49 -11.26 -22.10 19.27
N ASP A 50 -12.36 -21.96 20.00
CA ASP A 50 -12.53 -21.16 21.20
C ASP A 50 -11.45 -21.50 22.24
N ASN A 51 -10.75 -20.47 22.72
CA ASN A 51 -9.77 -20.59 23.79
C ASN A 51 -10.44 -20.11 25.09
N GLY A 52 -11.39 -20.89 25.60
CA GLY A 52 -11.97 -20.68 26.92
C GLY A 52 -13.18 -19.74 27.04
N GLY A 53 -14.05 -19.66 26.03
CA GLY A 53 -15.36 -18.99 26.08
C GLY A 53 -15.46 -17.68 25.31
N ASN A 54 -14.43 -17.31 24.54
CA ASN A 54 -14.46 -16.18 23.62
C ASN A 54 -14.41 -16.74 22.20
N LEU A 55 -15.48 -16.49 21.44
CA LEU A 55 -15.69 -16.93 20.06
C LEU A 55 -14.52 -16.53 19.12
N ASN A 56 -13.43 -17.30 19.13
CA ASN A 56 -12.23 -17.08 18.31
C ASN A 56 -12.39 -17.64 16.88
N ASN A 57 -13.62 -17.85 16.41
CA ASN A 57 -13.87 -18.12 15.00
C ASN A 57 -13.92 -16.78 14.27
N ASP A 58 -12.77 -16.29 13.84
CA ASP A 58 -12.58 -15.06 13.07
C ASP A 58 -13.12 -15.20 11.63
N ARG A 59 -14.44 -15.31 11.52
CA ARG A 59 -15.15 -15.28 10.24
C ARG A 59 -15.37 -13.83 9.82
N ILE A 60 -14.93 -13.51 8.61
CA ILE A 60 -15.24 -12.27 7.93
C ILE A 60 -16.24 -12.61 6.84
N GLY A 61 -17.37 -11.91 6.83
CA GLY A 61 -18.34 -11.93 5.74
C GLY A 61 -18.84 -10.51 5.54
N GLN A 62 -18.16 -9.75 4.68
CA GLN A 62 -18.43 -8.32 4.51
C GLN A 62 -18.41 -7.91 3.04
N ALA A 63 -19.24 -6.94 2.71
CA ALA A 63 -19.24 -6.24 1.43
C ALA A 63 -18.95 -4.76 1.70
N THR A 64 -17.91 -4.22 1.08
CA THR A 64 -17.43 -2.85 1.25
C THR A 64 -17.53 -2.10 -0.07
N THR A 65 -17.77 -0.80 -0.02
CA THR A 65 -17.78 0.05 -1.22
C THR A 65 -16.97 1.30 -0.99
N ARG A 66 -16.17 1.66 -2.00
CA ARG A 66 -15.54 2.96 -2.15
C ARG A 66 -16.11 3.66 -3.38
N LEU A 67 -16.61 4.88 -3.19
CA LEU A 67 -16.96 5.79 -4.28
C LEU A 67 -15.90 6.89 -4.34
N MET A 68 -15.36 7.15 -5.52
CA MET A 68 -14.48 8.27 -5.79
C MET A 68 -15.10 9.14 -6.89
N LEU A 69 -15.25 10.43 -6.60
CA LEU A 69 -15.69 11.44 -7.56
C LEU A 69 -14.52 12.36 -7.83
N LYS A 70 -14.14 12.45 -9.10
CA LYS A 70 -13.02 13.24 -9.59
C LYS A 70 -13.56 14.39 -10.44
N MET A 71 -13.15 15.59 -10.04
CA MET A 71 -13.59 16.84 -10.60
C MET A 71 -12.35 17.59 -11.09
N ASP A 72 -12.27 17.82 -12.40
CA ASP A 72 -11.18 18.55 -13.04
C ASP A 72 -11.74 19.85 -13.64
N TRP A 73 -11.02 20.96 -13.50
CA TRP A 73 -11.32 22.22 -14.16
C TRP A 73 -10.10 22.76 -14.90
N ASP A 74 -10.28 23.13 -16.16
CA ASP A 74 -9.31 23.93 -16.91
C ASP A 74 -9.57 25.42 -16.57
N LEU A 75 -8.83 25.94 -15.59
CA LEU A 75 -9.00 27.31 -15.07
C LEU A 75 -8.48 28.35 -16.05
N LEU A 76 -7.36 28.03 -16.72
CA LEU A 76 -6.73 28.75 -17.83
C LEU A 76 -6.17 27.70 -18.81
N ASP A 77 -5.69 28.13 -19.98
CA ASP A 77 -5.10 27.24 -21.00
C ASP A 77 -3.97 26.35 -20.43
N ASP A 78 -3.16 26.89 -19.52
CA ASP A 78 -2.03 26.19 -18.89
C ASP A 78 -2.25 25.94 -17.38
N VAL A 79 -3.44 26.22 -16.82
CA VAL A 79 -3.70 26.05 -15.38
C VAL A 79 -4.92 25.16 -15.16
N HIS A 80 -4.68 24.01 -14.55
CA HIS A 80 -5.69 22.99 -14.29
C HIS A 80 -5.82 22.76 -12.79
N SER A 81 -7.03 22.49 -12.31
CA SER A 81 -7.26 22.07 -10.93
C SER A 81 -7.95 20.73 -10.86
N ARG A 82 -7.67 19.98 -9.79
CA ARG A 82 -8.27 18.68 -9.53
C ARG A 82 -8.71 18.56 -8.08
N LEU A 83 -9.92 18.08 -7.90
CA LEU A 83 -10.49 17.67 -6.62
C LEU A 83 -11.01 16.24 -6.74
N THR A 84 -10.53 15.34 -5.89
CA THR A 84 -11.05 13.97 -5.76
C THR A 84 -11.65 13.80 -4.37
N LEU A 85 -12.95 13.54 -4.31
CA LEU A 85 -13.68 13.20 -3.09
C LEU A 85 -13.88 11.69 -3.04
N ALA A 86 -13.61 11.07 -1.89
CA ALA A 86 -13.85 9.65 -1.69
C ALA A 86 -14.76 9.42 -0.48
N LYS A 87 -15.65 8.43 -0.58
CA LYS A 87 -16.46 7.91 0.52
C LYS A 87 -16.23 6.41 0.64
N GLY A 88 -16.18 5.91 1.88
CA GLY A 88 -16.01 4.47 2.15
C GLY A 88 -14.58 3.98 1.87
N ALA A 89 -13.61 4.88 1.95
CA ALA A 89 -12.18 4.58 1.86
C ALA A 89 -11.56 4.85 3.23
N ALA A 90 -11.16 3.80 3.95
CA ALA A 90 -10.57 4.00 5.26
C ALA A 90 -9.21 4.73 5.12
N VAL A 91 -9.06 5.85 5.83
CA VAL A 91 -7.76 6.44 6.14
C VAL A 91 -7.18 5.60 7.27
N ALA A 92 -5.86 5.36 7.26
CA ALA A 92 -5.18 4.53 8.27
C ALA A 92 -5.44 4.95 9.75
N SER A 93 -6.03 6.13 9.98
CA SER A 93 -6.45 6.67 11.28
C SER A 93 -7.91 6.36 11.69
N GLY A 94 -8.65 5.53 10.96
CA GLY A 94 -10.01 5.09 11.31
C GLY A 94 -11.15 6.00 10.82
N ALA A 95 -10.85 7.14 10.17
CA ALA A 95 -11.83 7.96 9.45
C ALA A 95 -12.09 7.40 8.04
N GLY A 96 -13.32 7.53 7.52
CA GLY A 96 -13.69 7.08 6.17
C GLY A 96 -13.97 5.57 6.07
N ALA A 97 -14.31 4.90 7.18
CA ALA A 97 -14.54 3.47 7.21
C ALA A 97 -15.43 2.99 6.04
N SER A 98 -14.96 1.99 5.31
CA SER A 98 -15.74 1.39 4.25
C SER A 98 -17.04 0.81 4.81
N ARG A 99 -18.19 1.21 4.27
CA ARG A 99 -19.49 0.74 4.79
C ARG A 99 -19.66 -0.76 4.52
N PRO A 100 -19.81 -1.60 5.56
CA PRO A 100 -20.28 -2.97 5.38
C PRO A 100 -21.79 -2.97 5.02
N TYR A 101 -22.18 -3.64 3.94
CA TYR A 101 -23.60 -3.91 3.69
C TYR A 101 -24.15 -4.94 4.67
N GLY A 102 -25.41 -4.78 5.07
CA GLY A 102 -26.17 -5.82 5.79
C GLY A 102 -25.85 -5.98 7.27
N MET A 103 -25.20 -5.03 7.94
CA MET A 103 -25.05 -5.08 9.40
C MET A 103 -26.42 -5.01 10.08
N THR A 104 -26.79 -6.07 10.78
CA THR A 104 -28.01 -6.13 11.61
C THR A 104 -27.94 -5.03 12.68
N GLY A 105 -28.90 -4.10 12.67
CA GLY A 105 -28.91 -2.93 13.55
C GLY A 105 -28.30 -1.65 12.96
N ALA A 106 -27.70 -1.70 11.76
CA ALA A 106 -27.35 -0.48 11.02
C ALA A 106 -28.62 0.15 10.45
N THR A 107 -29.24 1.02 11.23
CA THR A 107 -30.19 2.03 10.74
C THR A 107 -29.59 2.75 9.54
N GLY A 108 -30.43 3.22 8.61
CA GLY A 108 -29.99 3.99 7.45
C GLY A 108 -28.94 5.05 7.81
N GLU A 109 -27.98 5.26 6.93
CA GLU A 109 -26.89 6.19 7.18
C GLU A 109 -27.42 7.63 7.12
N SER A 110 -27.22 8.39 8.20
CA SER A 110 -27.63 9.80 8.21
C SER A 110 -26.76 10.61 7.24
N LEU A 111 -27.31 11.67 6.65
CA LEU A 111 -26.53 12.61 5.83
C LEU A 111 -25.34 13.19 6.61
N THR A 112 -25.49 13.38 7.92
CA THR A 112 -24.41 13.84 8.80
C THR A 112 -23.26 12.83 8.83
N THR A 113 -23.57 11.54 9.01
CA THR A 113 -22.59 10.44 9.01
C THR A 113 -21.90 10.35 7.65
N ALA A 114 -22.68 10.38 6.56
CA ALA A 114 -22.15 10.33 5.21
C ALA A 114 -21.18 11.50 4.93
N GLN A 115 -21.52 12.71 5.36
CA GLN A 115 -20.66 13.88 5.21
C GLN A 115 -19.39 13.80 6.06
N THR A 116 -19.43 13.18 7.25
CA THR A 116 -18.23 12.99 8.09
C THR A 116 -17.26 11.95 7.54
N GLU A 117 -17.73 11.05 6.67
CA GLU A 117 -16.94 9.97 6.07
C GLU A 117 -16.34 10.32 4.70
N ILE A 118 -16.70 11.47 4.13
CA ILE A 118 -16.07 11.96 2.89
C ILE A 118 -14.66 12.45 3.21
N ILE A 119 -13.69 11.94 2.46
CA ILE A 119 -12.28 12.34 2.53
C ILE A 119 -11.82 12.93 1.19
N VAL A 120 -10.85 13.83 1.27
CA VAL A 120 -10.21 14.44 0.09
C VAL A 120 -9.00 13.61 -0.31
N GLY A 121 -9.07 12.96 -1.47
CA GLY A 121 -7.98 12.18 -2.06
C GLY A 121 -6.99 13.05 -2.80
N GLU A 122 -7.48 13.99 -3.61
CA GLU A 122 -6.67 14.96 -4.35
C GLU A 122 -7.31 16.35 -4.20
N ALA A 123 -6.47 17.36 -4.07
CA ALA A 123 -6.83 18.78 -4.08
C ALA A 123 -5.57 19.53 -4.50
N ASN A 124 -5.37 19.64 -5.81
CA ASN A 124 -4.15 20.20 -6.39
C ASN A 124 -4.43 21.09 -7.60
N VAL A 125 -3.43 21.90 -7.93
CA VAL A 125 -3.35 22.72 -9.14
C VAL A 125 -2.12 22.27 -9.93
N LYS A 126 -2.29 22.11 -11.23
CA LYS A 126 -1.22 21.86 -12.20
C LYS A 126 -1.05 23.09 -13.07
N VAL A 127 0.18 23.58 -13.19
CA VAL A 127 0.58 24.62 -14.14
C VAL A 127 1.45 23.96 -15.19
N ASP A 128 0.97 23.94 -16.41
CA ASP A 128 1.64 23.32 -17.55
C ASP A 128 2.70 24.26 -18.12
N LYS A 129 3.85 23.71 -18.53
CA LYS A 129 4.94 24.46 -19.17
C LYS A 129 5.34 25.74 -18.43
N LEU A 130 5.40 25.70 -17.10
CA LEU A 130 6.03 26.75 -16.31
C LEU A 130 7.47 26.95 -16.82
N PHE A 131 7.83 28.21 -17.09
CA PHE A 131 9.08 28.58 -17.75
C PHE A 131 9.30 27.90 -19.13
N GLY A 132 8.23 27.53 -19.82
CA GLY A 132 8.23 26.92 -21.16
C GLY A 132 8.53 25.42 -21.21
N ALA A 133 8.82 24.76 -20.08
CA ALA A 133 9.31 23.37 -20.10
C ALA A 133 8.93 22.50 -18.90
N VAL A 134 8.49 23.06 -17.78
CA VAL A 134 8.26 22.31 -16.52
C VAL A 134 6.79 22.31 -16.16
N ASP A 135 6.22 21.14 -15.97
CA ASP A 135 4.88 21.00 -15.39
C ASP A 135 4.99 21.00 -13.86
N LEU A 136 4.30 21.92 -13.20
CA LEU A 136 4.30 22.03 -11.73
C LEU A 136 2.93 21.65 -11.17
N THR A 137 2.86 20.56 -10.40
CA THR A 137 1.67 20.18 -9.62
C THR A 137 1.89 20.49 -8.15
N MET A 138 0.98 21.25 -7.54
CA MET A 138 1.04 21.65 -6.14
C MET A 138 -0.25 21.34 -5.39
N GLY A 139 -0.12 20.76 -4.19
CA GLY A 139 -1.25 20.42 -3.32
C GLY A 139 -1.33 18.93 -3.01
N ARG A 140 -2.50 18.48 -2.57
CA ARG A 140 -2.77 17.08 -2.22
C ARG A 140 -2.92 16.25 -3.49
N GLN A 141 -2.14 15.18 -3.63
CA GLN A 141 -2.13 14.38 -4.84
C GLN A 141 -1.78 12.91 -4.57
N PHE A 142 -2.12 12.06 -5.53
CA PHE A 142 -1.61 10.69 -5.60
C PHE A 142 -0.21 10.67 -6.22
N TYR A 143 0.60 9.67 -5.86
CA TYR A 143 1.98 9.54 -6.34
C TYR A 143 2.45 8.09 -6.39
N GLY A 144 3.17 7.74 -7.46
CA GLY A 144 3.67 6.38 -7.69
C GLY A 144 2.66 5.47 -8.39
N GLU A 145 3.05 4.20 -8.58
CA GLU A 145 2.23 3.18 -9.25
C GLU A 145 1.76 2.11 -8.25
N LEU A 146 0.53 1.62 -8.43
CA LEU A 146 0.01 0.54 -7.60
C LEU A 146 0.82 -0.73 -7.82
N GLY A 147 1.25 -1.36 -6.74
CA GLY A 147 2.18 -2.49 -6.77
C GLY A 147 3.65 -2.09 -6.71
N ASP A 148 3.99 -0.80 -6.59
CA ASP A 148 5.38 -0.37 -6.36
C ASP A 148 5.85 -0.79 -4.96
N PRO A 149 7.03 -1.43 -4.85
CA PRO A 149 7.54 -1.89 -3.58
C PRO A 149 8.13 -0.76 -2.72
N MET A 150 8.41 0.40 -3.30
CA MET A 150 9.12 1.52 -2.64
C MET A 150 8.22 2.66 -2.18
N ILE A 151 7.35 3.15 -3.08
CA ILE A 151 6.55 4.35 -2.84
C ILE A 151 5.24 4.31 -3.64
N TYR A 152 4.11 4.47 -2.94
CA TYR A 152 2.78 4.60 -3.50
C TYR A 152 1.82 5.30 -2.55
N TYR A 153 1.32 6.44 -2.99
CA TYR A 153 0.21 7.19 -2.40
C TYR A 153 -0.97 7.14 -3.37
N GLY A 154 -2.04 6.45 -2.99
CA GLY A 154 -3.24 6.36 -3.79
C GLY A 154 -4.27 5.37 -3.25
N PRO A 155 -5.34 5.11 -4.02
CA PRO A 155 -6.34 4.10 -3.69
C PRO A 155 -5.76 2.69 -3.70
N ARG A 156 -6.07 1.88 -2.68
CA ARG A 156 -5.60 0.50 -2.53
C ARG A 156 -6.76 -0.49 -2.64
N GLY A 157 -6.46 -1.72 -3.05
CA GLY A 157 -7.42 -2.84 -3.15
C GLY A 157 -7.41 -3.76 -1.92
N ASN A 158 -6.86 -3.32 -0.79
CA ASN A 158 -6.82 -4.09 0.44
C ASN A 158 -8.18 -4.15 1.13
N PHE A 159 -8.30 -4.97 2.19
CA PHE A 159 -9.53 -5.06 2.97
C PHE A 159 -9.86 -3.71 3.62
N GLY A 160 -11.01 -3.15 3.24
CA GLY A 160 -11.45 -1.82 3.67
C GLY A 160 -11.15 -0.70 2.66
N LEU A 161 -10.65 -1.03 1.46
CA LEU A 161 -10.49 -0.13 0.31
C LEU A 161 -9.76 1.17 0.69
N THR A 162 -8.65 1.05 1.42
CA THR A 162 -7.94 2.21 1.96
C THR A 162 -7.41 3.15 0.89
N MET A 163 -7.21 4.40 1.25
CA MET A 163 -6.64 5.41 0.36
C MET A 163 -5.64 6.28 1.12
N THR A 164 -4.50 6.57 0.48
CA THR A 164 -3.52 7.53 0.98
C THR A 164 -3.23 8.57 -0.09
N ALA A 165 -2.80 9.76 0.34
CA ALA A 165 -2.39 10.85 -0.54
C ALA A 165 -1.28 11.65 0.14
N ILE A 166 -0.58 12.48 -0.62
CA ILE A 166 0.54 13.29 -0.14
C ILE A 166 0.32 14.75 -0.52
N ASP A 167 0.66 15.66 0.39
CA ASP A 167 0.64 17.09 0.14
C ASP A 167 2.03 17.51 -0.32
N MET A 168 2.19 17.85 -1.61
CA MET A 168 3.52 18.09 -2.17
C MET A 168 3.52 19.05 -3.36
N PHE A 169 4.69 19.62 -3.62
CA PHE A 169 5.09 20.16 -4.90
C PHE A 169 5.76 19.07 -5.72
N ARG A 170 5.38 18.98 -6.98
CA ARG A 170 5.93 18.06 -7.96
C ARG A 170 6.24 18.82 -9.25
N ALA A 171 7.48 18.80 -9.67
CA ALA A 171 7.93 19.38 -10.92
C ALA A 171 8.32 18.25 -11.88
N ASP A 172 7.72 18.21 -13.06
CA ASP A 172 8.05 17.27 -14.13
C ASP A 172 8.63 18.03 -15.33
N TRP A 173 9.83 17.67 -15.75
CA TRP A 173 10.41 18.06 -17.02
C TRP A 173 10.50 16.83 -17.92
N SER A 174 10.06 16.94 -19.17
CA SER A 174 10.12 15.86 -20.16
C SER A 174 10.81 16.35 -21.43
N GLY A 175 12.03 15.89 -21.66
CA GLY A 175 12.73 16.04 -22.93
C GLY A 175 12.46 14.88 -23.88
N GLU A 176 13.15 14.84 -25.02
CA GLU A 176 12.98 13.79 -26.04
C GLU A 176 13.32 12.38 -25.54
N HIS A 177 14.34 12.27 -24.68
CA HIS A 177 14.89 10.98 -24.26
C HIS A 177 14.82 10.74 -22.76
N MET A 178 14.58 11.79 -21.98
CA MET A 178 14.64 11.75 -20.53
C MET A 178 13.50 12.52 -19.91
N LYS A 179 12.99 11.98 -18.81
CA LYS A 179 12.07 12.66 -17.91
C LYS A 179 12.74 12.82 -16.54
N VAL A 180 12.61 14.01 -15.98
CA VAL A 180 13.07 14.35 -14.64
C VAL A 180 11.86 14.76 -13.81
N THR A 181 11.65 14.11 -12.68
CA THR A 181 10.61 14.48 -11.72
C THR A 181 11.25 14.82 -10.39
N GLY A 182 11.04 16.04 -9.91
CA GLY A 182 11.41 16.48 -8.56
C GLY A 182 10.17 16.58 -7.68
N ILE A 183 10.27 16.13 -6.43
CA ILE A 183 9.20 16.26 -5.43
C ILE A 183 9.71 16.83 -4.11
N ALA A 184 8.87 17.61 -3.44
CA ALA A 184 9.07 18.04 -2.07
C ALA A 184 7.70 18.26 -1.39
N GLY A 185 7.48 17.63 -0.25
CA GLY A 185 6.19 17.68 0.44
C GLY A 185 6.22 17.04 1.81
N LYS A 186 5.03 16.77 2.34
CA LYS A 186 4.81 16.27 3.69
C LYS A 186 3.91 15.04 3.67
N THR A 187 4.30 14.02 4.43
CA THR A 187 3.59 12.73 4.49
C THR A 187 2.78 12.60 5.78
N THR A 188 3.16 13.33 6.82
CA THR A 188 2.43 13.39 8.09
C THR A 188 2.63 14.75 8.75
N ASP A 189 1.53 15.34 9.20
CA ASP A 189 1.57 16.52 10.06
C ASP A 189 1.91 16.11 11.49
N GLY A 190 2.95 16.72 12.04
CA GLY A 190 3.17 16.71 13.48
C GLY A 190 2.25 17.72 14.14
N THR A 191 1.84 17.45 15.38
CA THR A 191 1.22 18.45 16.25
C THR A 191 2.28 19.47 16.68
N LEU A 192 2.08 20.75 16.36
CA LEU A 192 2.83 21.86 16.94
C LEU A 192 2.43 22.02 18.42
N ILE A 193 3.22 21.57 19.41
CA ILE A 193 3.08 22.05 20.81
C ILE A 193 4.44 22.11 21.54
N GLN A 194 4.62 23.21 22.30
CA GLN A 194 5.58 23.43 23.39
C GLN A 194 5.59 22.25 24.40
N ASP A 195 6.76 21.71 24.73
CA ASP A 195 6.99 20.83 25.90
C ASP A 195 6.11 19.57 26.05
N GLY A 196 6.14 18.65 25.07
CA GLY A 196 5.56 17.31 25.22
C GLY A 196 5.87 16.34 24.08
N ALA A 197 5.62 15.03 24.29
CA ALA A 197 5.79 13.98 23.29
C ALA A 197 4.78 14.15 22.13
N ALA A 198 5.10 15.03 21.18
CA ALA A 198 4.31 15.26 19.98
C ALA A 198 4.50 14.12 18.97
N ALA A 199 3.52 13.95 18.06
CA ALA A 199 3.71 13.13 16.87
C ALA A 199 4.73 13.81 15.93
N ALA A 200 5.70 13.04 15.44
CA ALA A 200 6.73 13.56 14.55
C ALA A 200 6.13 13.97 13.19
N ALA A 201 6.39 15.21 12.76
CA ALA A 201 6.16 15.60 11.38
C ALA A 201 7.11 14.82 10.46
N THR A 202 6.64 14.45 9.27
CA THR A 202 7.48 13.73 8.30
C THR A 202 7.42 14.43 6.94
N ASP A 203 8.59 14.83 6.43
CA ASP A 203 8.75 15.42 5.11
C ASP A 203 9.28 14.39 4.12
N LEU A 204 8.95 14.56 2.84
CA LEU A 204 9.46 13.75 1.74
C LEU A 204 10.04 14.65 0.65
N ARG A 205 11.22 14.30 0.18
CA ARG A 205 11.87 14.88 -1.00
C ARG A 205 12.27 13.78 -1.95
N GLY A 206 12.32 14.08 -3.24
CA GLY A 206 12.70 13.08 -4.21
C GLY A 206 13.14 13.64 -5.55
N LEU A 207 13.97 12.87 -6.23
CA LEU A 207 14.38 13.08 -7.61
C LEU A 207 14.28 11.75 -8.35
N VAL A 208 13.60 11.75 -9.49
CA VAL A 208 13.41 10.59 -10.35
C VAL A 208 13.88 10.93 -11.76
N LEU A 209 14.70 10.07 -12.33
CA LEU A 209 15.23 10.17 -13.69
C LEU A 209 14.76 8.94 -14.47
N SER A 210 14.00 9.13 -15.54
CA SER A 210 13.50 8.05 -16.38
C SER A 210 13.99 8.21 -17.82
N CYS A 211 14.49 7.14 -18.43
CA CYS A 211 14.79 7.12 -19.85
C CYS A 211 13.54 6.73 -20.64
N MET A 212 13.20 7.53 -21.65
CA MET A 212 12.02 7.35 -22.50
C MET A 212 12.40 6.90 -23.92
N LYS A 213 13.69 6.91 -24.29
CA LYS A 213 14.16 6.65 -25.65
C LYS A 213 13.92 5.22 -26.13
N HIS A 214 13.94 4.25 -25.23
CA HIS A 214 13.85 2.83 -25.60
C HIS A 214 12.41 2.32 -25.43
N GLU A 215 11.84 1.78 -26.50
CA GLU A 215 10.49 1.21 -26.50
C GLU A 215 10.37 -0.01 -25.58
N ASN A 216 11.39 -0.88 -25.63
CA ASN A 216 11.38 -2.18 -24.97
C ASN A 216 11.92 -2.15 -23.53
N VAL A 217 12.73 -1.16 -23.16
CA VAL A 217 13.37 -1.09 -21.84
C VAL A 217 13.24 0.31 -21.29
N LYS A 218 12.53 0.46 -20.18
CA LYS A 218 12.25 1.76 -19.55
C LYS A 218 12.95 1.84 -18.20
N PRO A 219 14.26 2.17 -18.15
CA PRO A 219 14.99 2.30 -16.90
C PRO A 219 14.64 3.61 -16.20
N THR A 220 14.63 3.57 -14.87
CA THR A 220 14.35 4.69 -13.99
C THR A 220 15.27 4.60 -12.77
N VAL A 221 15.92 5.70 -12.40
CA VAL A 221 16.70 5.83 -11.17
C VAL A 221 15.99 6.85 -10.28
N TYR A 222 15.95 6.60 -8.98
CA TYR A 222 15.32 7.51 -8.03
C TYR A 222 16.15 7.64 -6.75
N LEU A 223 16.08 8.82 -6.16
CA LEU A 223 16.56 9.11 -4.82
C LEU A 223 15.42 9.76 -4.05
N TYR A 224 15.03 9.18 -2.93
CA TYR A 224 14.11 9.79 -1.99
C TYR A 224 14.80 10.07 -0.65
N ASN A 225 14.37 11.13 0.03
CA ASN A 225 14.72 11.43 1.41
C ASN A 225 13.42 11.62 2.19
N GLN A 226 13.23 10.80 3.23
CA GLN A 226 12.19 10.98 4.23
C GLN A 226 12.84 11.48 5.52
N LEU A 227 12.43 12.68 5.92
CA LEU A 227 12.91 13.36 7.12
C LEU A 227 11.82 13.26 8.19
N THR A 228 12.08 12.52 9.26
CA THR A 228 11.21 12.49 10.43
C THR A 228 11.74 13.47 11.47
N HIS A 229 10.95 14.49 11.78
CA HIS A 229 11.33 15.53 12.73
C HIS A 229 11.37 15.00 14.16
N ALA A 230 12.32 15.51 14.93
CA ALA A 230 12.49 15.19 16.34
C ALA A 230 11.24 15.52 17.16
N THR A 231 10.99 14.71 18.19
CA THR A 231 9.90 14.92 19.17
C THR A 231 10.41 14.96 20.61
N GLY A 232 11.70 14.67 20.82
CA GLY A 232 12.35 14.76 22.12
C GLY A 232 12.87 16.17 22.44
N GLY A 233 13.16 16.41 23.72
CA GLY A 233 13.71 17.69 24.18
C GLY A 233 15.09 17.99 23.58
N ALA A 234 15.43 19.28 23.46
CA ALA A 234 16.72 19.73 22.96
C ALA A 234 17.88 19.07 23.71
N GLY A 235 18.90 18.58 22.98
CA GLY A 235 20.06 17.90 23.55
C GLY A 235 19.91 16.39 23.76
N THR A 236 18.70 15.82 23.61
CA THR A 236 18.49 14.36 23.62
C THR A 236 18.69 13.76 22.22
N ILE A 237 18.97 12.45 22.13
CA ILE A 237 19.07 11.74 20.84
C ILE A 237 17.74 11.81 20.06
N THR A 238 16.61 11.71 20.77
CA THR A 238 15.25 11.88 20.22
C THR A 238 14.89 13.33 19.90
N GLY A 239 15.73 14.28 20.36
CA GLY A 239 15.70 15.70 20.01
C GLY A 239 16.38 16.03 18.68
N LYS A 240 16.82 15.02 17.90
CA LYS A 240 17.38 15.21 16.55
C LYS A 240 16.58 14.43 15.50
N ASN A 241 16.52 14.98 14.29
CA ASN A 241 15.76 14.39 13.18
C ASN A 241 16.36 13.06 12.71
N SER A 242 15.49 12.15 12.27
CA SER A 242 15.87 10.94 11.53
C SER A 242 15.79 11.19 10.03
N ASN A 243 16.79 10.70 9.30
CA ASN A 243 16.94 10.89 7.86
C ASN A 243 17.04 9.54 7.18
N LEU A 244 15.98 9.11 6.50
CA LEU A 244 15.99 7.93 5.65
C LEU A 244 16.20 8.36 4.20
N TYR A 245 17.33 8.00 3.62
CA TYR A 245 17.53 8.08 2.18
C TYR A 245 17.27 6.72 1.54
N LEU A 246 16.62 6.73 0.38
CA LEU A 246 16.33 5.55 -0.44
C LEU A 246 16.81 5.84 -1.86
N LEU A 247 17.94 5.23 -2.26
CA LEU A 247 18.44 5.24 -3.63
C LEU A 247 18.05 3.92 -4.29
N GLY A 248 17.50 3.98 -5.50
CA GLY A 248 17.19 2.76 -6.23
C GLY A 248 17.10 2.97 -7.73
N ALA A 249 17.03 1.84 -8.43
CA ALA A 249 16.89 1.76 -9.87
C ALA A 249 15.87 0.68 -10.21
N LYS A 250 14.98 0.97 -11.16
CA LYS A 250 14.00 0.02 -11.70
C LYS A 250 13.99 0.03 -13.22
N ALA A 251 13.69 -1.09 -13.83
CA ALA A 251 13.51 -1.21 -15.27
C ALA A 251 12.31 -2.08 -15.59
N ASN A 252 11.45 -1.60 -16.49
CA ASN A 252 10.40 -2.38 -17.12
C ASN A 252 10.89 -2.81 -18.50
N ILE A 253 10.79 -4.10 -18.80
CA ILE A 253 11.28 -4.75 -20.01
C ILE A 253 10.09 -5.41 -20.71
N THR A 254 9.94 -5.17 -22.01
CA THR A 254 8.97 -5.83 -22.88
C THR A 254 9.64 -6.16 -24.21
N ILE A 255 9.83 -7.46 -24.50
CA ILE A 255 10.49 -7.93 -25.71
C ILE A 255 9.72 -9.15 -26.23
N GLY A 256 8.99 -8.98 -27.33
CA GLY A 256 8.10 -10.02 -27.85
C GLY A 256 7.07 -10.44 -26.80
N GLY A 257 7.01 -11.73 -26.48
CA GLY A 257 6.14 -12.26 -25.41
C GLY A 257 6.67 -12.03 -23.99
N LEU A 258 7.94 -11.66 -23.82
CA LEU A 258 8.55 -11.46 -22.49
C LEU A 258 8.13 -10.10 -21.91
N THR A 259 7.65 -10.13 -20.68
CA THR A 259 7.48 -8.96 -19.82
C THR A 259 8.29 -9.17 -18.55
N ALA A 260 9.08 -8.18 -18.13
CA ALA A 260 9.81 -8.24 -16.88
C ALA A 260 9.90 -6.89 -16.20
N ARG A 261 10.01 -6.90 -14.87
CA ARG A 261 10.28 -5.75 -14.02
C ARG A 261 11.37 -6.14 -13.05
N VAL A 262 12.43 -5.35 -12.96
CA VAL A 262 13.50 -5.52 -11.97
C VAL A 262 13.69 -4.20 -11.25
N GLU A 263 13.90 -4.26 -9.94
CA GLU A 263 14.11 -3.10 -9.09
C GLU A 263 15.07 -3.43 -7.95
N VAL A 264 16.04 -2.56 -7.72
CA VAL A 264 16.99 -2.64 -6.60
C VAL A 264 16.97 -1.32 -5.85
N ALA A 265 17.07 -1.40 -4.53
CA ALA A 265 17.08 -0.21 -3.68
C ALA A 265 17.95 -0.39 -2.45
N LYS A 266 18.46 0.71 -1.92
CA LYS A 266 19.31 0.75 -0.72
C LYS A 266 18.94 1.92 0.17
N ASN A 267 18.86 1.64 1.47
CA ASN A 267 18.71 2.65 2.49
C ASN A 267 20.06 3.13 3.02
N PHE A 268 20.12 4.42 3.34
CA PHE A 268 21.22 5.05 4.06
C PHE A 268 20.73 6.28 4.83
N GLY A 269 21.60 6.91 5.60
CA GLY A 269 21.25 7.98 6.54
C GLY A 269 21.17 7.46 7.98
N GLU A 270 20.39 8.12 8.82
CA GLU A 270 20.37 7.89 10.27
C GLU A 270 18.97 7.69 10.83
N ASP A 271 18.78 6.58 11.52
CA ASP A 271 17.66 6.25 12.38
C ASP A 271 17.92 6.79 13.79
N ARG A 272 17.07 7.72 14.22
CA ARG A 272 17.09 8.32 15.57
C ARG A 272 15.74 8.19 16.27
N THR A 273 14.88 7.31 15.76
CA THR A 273 13.50 7.16 16.24
C THR A 273 13.40 6.44 17.59
N THR A 274 14.47 5.76 18.02
CA THR A 274 14.51 5.06 19.31
C THR A 274 15.35 5.82 20.34
N ALA A 275 14.81 5.99 21.55
CA ALA A 275 15.49 6.69 22.63
C ALA A 275 16.84 6.06 22.98
N GLY A 276 17.88 6.90 23.08
CA GLY A 276 19.21 6.49 23.54
C GLY A 276 20.15 5.93 22.47
N LEU A 277 19.73 5.78 21.21
CA LEU A 277 20.56 5.17 20.15
C LEU A 277 20.39 5.86 18.80
N SER A 278 21.49 6.05 18.07
CA SER A 278 21.50 6.41 16.65
C SER A 278 22.04 5.23 15.84
N LYS A 279 21.25 4.74 14.89
CA LYS A 279 21.67 3.66 13.97
C LYS A 279 21.73 4.20 12.54
N ASN A 280 22.76 3.85 11.78
CA ASN A 280 22.84 4.16 10.37
C ASN A 280 21.97 3.19 9.58
N TYR A 281 21.07 3.68 8.73
CA TYR A 281 20.35 2.82 7.81
C TYR A 281 21.34 2.13 6.86
N ALA A 282 21.17 0.82 6.67
CA ALA A 282 22.00 -0.01 5.82
C ALA A 282 21.20 -1.09 5.08
N GLY A 283 19.87 -1.00 5.11
CA GLY A 283 18.98 -1.95 4.47
C GLY A 283 19.10 -1.95 2.95
N SER A 284 18.81 -3.07 2.30
CA SER A 284 18.77 -3.21 0.85
C SER A 284 17.61 -4.08 0.41
N ALA A 285 17.11 -3.85 -0.79
CA ALA A 285 16.02 -4.60 -1.38
C ALA A 285 16.29 -4.94 -2.85
N PHE A 286 15.75 -6.08 -3.27
CA PHE A 286 15.65 -6.55 -4.64
C PHE A 286 14.22 -6.97 -4.91
N TYR A 287 13.72 -6.61 -6.09
CA TYR A 287 12.44 -7.06 -6.60
C TYR A 287 12.61 -7.44 -8.07
N GLY A 288 12.07 -8.60 -8.45
CA GLY A 288 12.09 -9.09 -9.81
C GLY A 288 10.79 -9.81 -10.13
N LYS A 289 10.21 -9.52 -11.29
CA LYS A 289 9.05 -10.22 -11.84
C LYS A 289 9.27 -10.45 -13.31
N ALA A 290 8.97 -11.63 -13.82
CA ALA A 290 9.03 -11.93 -15.24
C ALA A 290 7.86 -12.84 -15.63
N GLY A 291 7.35 -12.67 -16.85
CA GLY A 291 6.34 -13.54 -17.44
C GLY A 291 6.45 -13.57 -18.94
N TYR A 292 6.04 -14.68 -19.55
CA TYR A 292 6.16 -14.88 -20.99
C TYR A 292 4.82 -15.28 -21.60
N LYS A 293 4.30 -14.47 -22.52
CA LYS A 293 3.04 -14.74 -23.22
C LYS A 293 3.25 -15.79 -24.31
N LEU A 294 2.54 -16.90 -24.19
CA LEU A 294 2.47 -18.00 -25.15
C LEU A 294 1.06 -18.04 -25.74
N ASP A 295 0.92 -17.80 -27.04
CA ASP A 295 -0.35 -17.95 -27.73
C ASP A 295 -0.50 -19.40 -28.20
N VAL A 296 -1.47 -20.14 -27.62
CA VAL A 296 -1.83 -21.49 -28.06
C VAL A 296 -3.01 -21.38 -29.01
N GLU A 297 -2.77 -21.68 -30.28
CA GLU A 297 -3.75 -21.56 -31.34
C GLU A 297 -5.05 -22.31 -31.01
N GLY A 298 -6.19 -21.62 -31.20
CA GLY A 298 -7.53 -22.17 -30.96
C GLY A 298 -7.90 -22.39 -29.48
N ALA A 299 -6.96 -22.27 -28.53
CA ALA A 299 -7.19 -22.62 -27.13
C ALA A 299 -7.16 -21.41 -26.18
N ALA A 300 -5.99 -20.82 -25.95
CA ALA A 300 -5.80 -19.73 -24.99
C ALA A 300 -4.45 -19.04 -25.18
N ALA A 301 -4.36 -17.78 -24.77
CA ALA A 301 -3.07 -17.17 -24.48
C ALA A 301 -2.69 -17.50 -23.03
N VAL A 302 -1.56 -18.16 -22.81
CA VAL A 302 -1.07 -18.58 -21.50
C VAL A 302 0.17 -17.76 -21.15
N THR A 303 0.23 -17.25 -19.92
CA THR A 303 1.35 -16.44 -19.42
C THR A 303 1.85 -17.03 -18.11
N PRO A 304 2.79 -18.00 -18.13
CA PRO A 304 3.56 -18.34 -16.94
C PRO A 304 4.35 -17.11 -16.47
N TRP A 305 4.48 -16.97 -15.15
CA TRP A 305 5.26 -15.90 -14.54
C TRP A 305 5.91 -16.37 -13.25
N ALA A 306 6.99 -15.68 -12.88
CA ALA A 306 7.69 -15.82 -11.62
C ALA A 306 7.98 -14.45 -11.02
N GLU A 307 8.05 -14.38 -9.70
CA GLU A 307 8.27 -13.17 -8.92
C GLU A 307 9.17 -13.49 -7.73
N PHE A 308 10.10 -12.58 -7.42
CA PHE A 308 11.00 -12.69 -6.29
C PHE A 308 11.17 -11.32 -5.65
N GLY A 309 10.97 -11.27 -4.34
CA GLY A 309 11.19 -10.10 -3.52
C GLY A 309 12.12 -10.43 -2.37
N LEU A 310 13.12 -9.59 -2.14
CA LEU A 310 14.00 -9.67 -0.98
C LEU A 310 14.16 -8.27 -0.40
N GLY A 311 14.02 -8.13 0.91
CA GLY A 311 14.53 -6.97 1.61
C GLY A 311 15.13 -7.38 2.94
N THR A 312 16.28 -6.77 3.24
CA THR A 312 17.09 -7.15 4.39
C THR A 312 16.37 -6.88 5.71
N GLY A 313 16.82 -7.57 6.75
CA GLY A 313 16.30 -7.49 8.11
C GLY A 313 17.44 -7.28 9.08
N ASP A 314 17.14 -6.75 10.27
CA ASP A 314 18.13 -6.56 11.32
C ASP A 314 18.31 -7.87 12.14
N LYS A 315 19.55 -8.16 12.54
CA LYS A 315 19.89 -9.30 13.41
C LYS A 315 19.78 -8.92 14.89
N ASP A 316 19.96 -7.63 15.21
CA ASP A 316 20.09 -7.17 16.58
C ASP A 316 18.80 -6.48 17.04
N SER A 317 17.96 -7.29 17.71
CA SER A 317 16.76 -6.84 18.44
C SER A 317 17.06 -6.11 19.73
N SER A 318 18.28 -6.27 20.26
CA SER A 318 18.72 -5.80 21.58
C SER A 318 19.00 -4.31 21.58
N VAL A 319 17.97 -3.53 21.26
CA VAL A 319 17.94 -2.07 21.37
C VAL A 319 17.89 -1.62 22.83
N ALA A 320 17.65 -2.53 23.78
CA ALA A 320 17.49 -2.20 25.19
C ALA A 320 18.80 -2.13 26.01
N THR A 321 19.92 -2.69 25.54
CA THR A 321 21.13 -2.83 26.38
C THR A 321 22.43 -2.63 25.60
N GLY A 322 22.73 -1.39 25.19
CA GLY A 322 24.09 -0.94 24.87
C GLY A 322 24.92 -1.75 23.85
N GLY A 323 24.29 -2.59 23.03
CA GLY A 323 24.97 -3.43 22.05
C GLY A 323 25.53 -2.60 20.91
N GLY A 324 26.85 -2.68 20.68
CA GLY A 324 27.62 -1.82 19.77
C GLY A 324 27.33 -1.91 18.26
N ASP A 325 26.17 -2.41 17.82
CA ASP A 325 25.80 -2.33 16.39
C ASP A 325 25.14 -0.97 16.09
N ASN A 326 25.91 -0.10 15.44
CA ASN A 326 25.48 1.21 14.99
C ASN A 326 24.75 1.17 13.64
N ARG A 327 24.28 0.01 13.17
CA ARG A 327 23.58 -0.14 11.88
C ARG A 327 22.17 -0.69 12.05
N ASN A 328 21.23 -0.11 11.32
CA ASN A 328 19.91 -0.67 11.08
C ASN A 328 19.92 -1.35 9.71
N GLN A 329 20.01 -2.68 9.70
CA GLN A 329 20.09 -3.49 8.47
C GLN A 329 18.71 -3.85 7.91
N GLU A 330 17.62 -3.46 8.58
CA GLU A 330 16.28 -3.66 8.05
C GLU A 330 16.00 -2.69 6.90
N PHE A 331 15.54 -3.23 5.77
CA PHE A 331 15.11 -2.41 4.65
C PHE A 331 13.81 -1.66 4.98
N LYS A 332 13.74 -0.37 4.64
CA LYS A 332 12.58 0.50 4.81
C LYS A 332 12.18 1.10 3.46
N ALA A 333 10.99 0.75 3.01
CA ALA A 333 10.30 1.48 1.95
C ALA A 333 9.72 2.80 2.51
N ILE A 334 9.48 3.79 1.64
CA ILE A 334 8.81 5.04 2.04
C ILE A 334 7.35 4.72 2.38
N VAL A 335 6.60 4.25 1.38
CA VAL A 335 5.21 3.78 1.52
C VAL A 335 4.95 2.73 0.46
N THR A 336 4.99 1.45 0.82
CA THR A 336 4.81 0.37 -0.16
C THR A 336 3.33 0.08 -0.44
N SER A 337 3.04 -0.32 -1.68
CA SER A 337 1.76 -0.94 -2.04
C SER A 337 1.91 -2.38 -2.53
N TRP A 338 3.15 -2.83 -2.73
CA TRP A 338 3.43 -4.19 -3.13
C TRP A 338 3.20 -5.17 -1.98
N HIS A 339 2.20 -6.03 -2.17
CA HIS A 339 1.93 -7.17 -1.31
C HIS A 339 1.52 -8.33 -2.24
N PRO A 340 2.26 -9.44 -2.26
CA PRO A 340 1.91 -10.60 -3.08
C PRO A 340 0.78 -11.41 -2.44
N GLY A 341 0.20 -12.36 -3.19
CA GLY A 341 -0.92 -13.18 -2.74
C GLY A 341 -2.27 -12.45 -2.79
N ALA A 342 -3.36 -13.17 -2.65
CA ALA A 342 -4.69 -12.60 -2.49
C ALA A 342 -5.03 -12.28 -1.03
N ILE A 343 -4.80 -13.21 -0.12
CA ILE A 343 -5.00 -13.10 1.33
C ILE A 343 -3.92 -12.19 1.92
N TYR A 344 -2.64 -12.46 1.70
CA TYR A 344 -1.56 -11.63 2.26
C TYR A 344 -1.66 -10.16 1.78
N ALA A 345 -2.00 -9.93 0.51
CA ALA A 345 -2.22 -8.58 -0.01
C ALA A 345 -3.48 -7.90 0.51
N ARG A 346 -4.54 -8.66 0.78
CA ARG A 346 -5.81 -8.10 1.26
C ARG A 346 -5.76 -7.73 2.74
N PHE A 347 -5.11 -8.55 3.56
CA PHE A 347 -5.05 -8.39 5.00
C PHE A 347 -3.67 -7.94 5.50
N HIS A 348 -2.91 -7.16 4.74
CA HIS A 348 -1.62 -6.61 5.21
C HIS A 348 -1.81 -5.52 6.29
N ASN A 349 -0.75 -5.03 6.96
CA ASN A 349 -0.96 -4.18 8.14
C ASN A 349 -1.55 -2.78 7.92
N ASN A 350 -1.85 -2.37 6.67
CA ASN A 350 -2.65 -1.16 6.42
C ASN A 350 -4.11 -1.49 6.07
N SER A 351 -4.56 -2.74 6.20
CA SER A 351 -5.97 -3.10 6.07
C SER A 351 -6.74 -2.79 7.37
N ALA A 352 -8.07 -2.68 7.28
CA ALA A 352 -8.91 -2.51 8.46
C ALA A 352 -8.83 -3.71 9.44
N ILE A 353 -8.49 -4.89 8.92
CA ILE A 353 -8.25 -6.11 9.69
C ILE A 353 -6.94 -6.69 9.20
N PRO A 354 -5.81 -6.44 9.90
CA PRO A 354 -4.53 -6.97 9.47
C PRO A 354 -4.38 -8.42 9.93
N MET A 355 -3.74 -9.20 9.08
CA MET A 355 -3.36 -10.58 9.33
C MET A 355 -2.49 -10.57 10.58
N THR A 356 -2.77 -11.45 11.54
CA THR A 356 -2.04 -11.54 12.81
C THR A 356 -2.28 -10.42 13.85
N SER A 357 -3.30 -9.56 13.68
CA SER A 357 -3.64 -8.48 14.65
C SER A 357 -3.76 -8.93 16.11
N ASN A 358 -4.19 -10.18 16.34
CA ASN A 358 -4.37 -10.74 17.68
C ASN A 358 -3.21 -11.65 18.12
N ILE A 359 -2.10 -11.72 17.38
CA ILE A 359 -0.89 -12.38 17.86
C ILE A 359 -0.21 -11.42 18.84
N ALA A 360 -0.47 -11.60 20.14
CA ALA A 360 0.25 -10.88 21.17
C ALA A 360 1.75 -11.16 21.04
N VAL A 361 2.49 -10.15 20.61
CA VAL A 361 3.96 -10.18 20.52
C VAL A 361 4.53 -9.77 21.88
N PRO A 362 5.15 -10.67 22.67
CA PRO A 362 5.93 -10.29 23.84
C PRO A 362 6.74 -9.02 23.59
N ALA A 363 6.62 -8.05 24.51
CA ALA A 363 7.37 -6.82 24.46
C ALA A 363 8.87 -7.14 24.35
N GLY A 364 9.53 -6.63 23.31
CA GLY A 364 10.97 -6.83 23.06
C GLY A 364 11.34 -7.85 21.98
N ALA A 365 10.38 -8.58 21.38
CA ALA A 365 10.68 -9.39 20.20
C ALA A 365 10.87 -8.49 18.97
N ALA A 366 12.11 -8.30 18.49
CA ALA A 366 12.29 -7.65 17.19
C ALA A 366 11.84 -8.59 16.08
N GLY A 367 10.93 -8.09 15.24
CA GLY A 367 10.32 -8.89 14.19
C GLY A 367 8.79 -9.01 14.28
N ASN A 368 8.10 -8.21 15.10
CA ASN A 368 7.22 -7.19 14.51
C ASN A 368 6.33 -7.65 13.32
N VAL A 369 5.69 -8.83 13.31
CA VAL A 369 4.96 -9.32 12.11
C VAL A 369 3.94 -8.27 11.67
N THR A 370 3.35 -7.60 12.65
CA THR A 370 2.32 -6.57 12.52
C THR A 370 2.82 -5.20 12.06
N THR A 371 4.14 -4.96 11.97
CA THR A 371 4.69 -3.64 11.57
C THR A 371 5.54 -3.67 10.31
N SER A 372 6.05 -4.84 9.90
CA SER A 372 6.82 -4.95 8.67
C SER A 372 5.89 -4.97 7.44
N GLN A 373 6.10 -4.02 6.52
CA GLN A 373 5.34 -3.83 5.29
C GLN A 373 6.22 -4.08 4.06
N GLY A 374 5.62 -4.60 2.98
CA GLY A 374 6.31 -4.83 1.70
C GLY A 374 7.55 -5.71 1.85
N LEU A 375 8.73 -5.17 1.49
CA LEU A 375 10.01 -5.88 1.51
C LEU A 375 10.78 -5.78 2.84
N SER A 376 10.27 -5.08 3.86
CA SER A 376 10.98 -4.90 5.15
C SER A 376 11.22 -6.25 5.84
N ASN A 377 12.46 -6.74 5.91
CA ASN A 377 12.79 -8.06 6.47
C ASN A 377 11.95 -9.22 5.86
N ARG A 378 11.96 -9.34 4.53
CA ARG A 378 11.18 -10.35 3.80
C ARG A 378 12.01 -11.04 2.71
N VAL A 379 11.71 -12.30 2.49
CA VAL A 379 12.05 -13.04 1.27
C VAL A 379 10.77 -13.70 0.77
N ILE A 380 10.38 -13.39 -0.46
CA ILE A 380 9.14 -13.86 -1.06
C ILE A 380 9.43 -14.45 -2.44
N TRP A 381 8.95 -15.66 -2.65
CA TRP A 381 8.94 -16.33 -3.95
C TRP A 381 7.50 -16.43 -4.43
N GLY A 382 7.26 -16.09 -5.68
CA GLY A 382 5.97 -16.20 -6.34
C GLY A 382 6.11 -16.91 -7.68
N PHE A 383 5.17 -17.77 -8.01
CA PHE A 383 5.04 -18.34 -9.34
C PHE A 383 3.58 -18.54 -9.69
N GLY A 384 3.28 -18.52 -10.97
CA GLY A 384 1.93 -18.78 -11.41
C GLY A 384 1.77 -18.80 -12.90
N VAL A 385 0.53 -18.96 -13.30
CA VAL A 385 0.12 -18.96 -14.70
C VAL A 385 -1.18 -18.17 -14.82
N LYS A 386 -1.28 -17.38 -15.88
CA LYS A 386 -2.54 -16.79 -16.32
C LYS A 386 -2.94 -17.38 -17.66
N ALA A 387 -4.23 -17.54 -17.90
CA ALA A 387 -4.77 -18.01 -19.16
C ALA A 387 -5.91 -17.09 -19.60
N ASN A 388 -5.89 -16.72 -20.87
CA ASN A 388 -6.94 -15.96 -21.55
C ASN A 388 -7.58 -16.89 -22.58
N PRO A 389 -8.68 -17.61 -22.25
CA PRO A 389 -9.31 -18.55 -23.15
C PRO A 389 -9.76 -17.88 -24.45
N ALA A 390 -9.47 -18.50 -25.60
CA ALA A 390 -9.82 -17.95 -26.90
C ALA A 390 -11.34 -17.80 -27.09
N ALA A 391 -12.10 -18.75 -26.53
CA ALA A 391 -13.56 -18.74 -26.54
C ALA A 391 -14.17 -17.57 -25.75
N VAL A 392 -13.40 -16.96 -24.82
CA VAL A 392 -13.90 -15.99 -23.86
C VAL A 392 -12.84 -14.91 -23.63
N LYS A 393 -12.65 -14.05 -24.63
CA LYS A 393 -11.58 -13.03 -24.64
C LYS A 393 -11.63 -12.04 -23.47
N GLN A 394 -12.80 -11.84 -22.86
CA GLN A 394 -12.95 -10.98 -21.67
C GLN A 394 -12.41 -11.62 -20.38
N LEU A 395 -12.21 -12.93 -20.35
CA LEU A 395 -11.82 -13.67 -19.15
C LEU A 395 -10.30 -13.87 -19.09
N THR A 396 -9.73 -13.62 -17.90
CA THR A 396 -8.39 -14.07 -17.51
C THR A 396 -8.52 -14.97 -16.28
N ALA A 397 -8.22 -16.26 -16.43
CA ALA A 397 -8.10 -17.18 -15.30
C ALA A 397 -6.65 -17.22 -14.82
N GLY A 398 -6.41 -17.45 -13.53
CA GLY A 398 -5.06 -17.54 -12.98
C GLY A 398 -4.95 -18.49 -11.81
N LEU A 399 -3.78 -19.13 -11.70
CA LEU A 399 -3.35 -19.91 -10.56
C LEU A 399 -1.99 -19.36 -10.09
N GLN A 400 -1.86 -19.13 -8.80
CA GLN A 400 -0.68 -18.48 -8.21
C GLN A 400 -0.29 -19.20 -6.95
N TYR A 401 1.01 -19.24 -6.66
CA TYR A 401 1.56 -19.68 -5.39
C TYR A 401 2.59 -18.66 -4.91
N TYR A 402 2.59 -18.41 -3.60
CA TYR A 402 3.59 -17.60 -2.94
C TYR A 402 4.16 -18.33 -1.73
N ARG A 403 5.44 -18.09 -1.44
CA ARG A 403 6.10 -18.50 -0.19
C ARG A 403 6.80 -17.32 0.42
N THR A 404 6.50 -17.05 1.69
CA THR A 404 6.98 -15.87 2.41
C THR A 404 7.78 -16.30 3.63
N THR A 405 8.97 -15.74 3.78
CA THR A 405 9.84 -15.95 4.95
C THR A 405 10.44 -14.62 5.42
N PHE A 406 10.89 -14.59 6.66
CA PHE A 406 11.74 -13.52 7.15
C PHE A 406 13.16 -13.65 6.59
N HIS A 407 13.81 -12.53 6.29
CA HIS A 407 15.24 -12.55 5.97
C HIS A 407 16.06 -12.84 7.25
N ARG A 408 15.70 -12.20 8.36
CA ARG A 408 16.25 -12.41 9.70
C ARG A 408 15.16 -12.43 10.76
N VAL A 409 15.42 -13.18 11.82
CA VAL A 409 14.57 -13.24 13.01
C VAL A 409 15.48 -13.13 14.21
N ALA A 410 15.05 -12.36 15.20
CA ALA A 410 15.78 -12.25 16.44
C ALA A 410 15.57 -13.49 17.32
N PRO A 411 16.53 -13.85 18.18
CA PRO A 411 16.28 -14.84 19.22
C PRO A 411 15.13 -14.43 20.12
N ILE A 412 14.27 -15.39 20.48
CA ILE A 412 13.16 -15.23 21.41
C ILE A 412 13.22 -16.36 22.45
N THR A 413 12.44 -16.24 23.52
CA THR A 413 12.15 -17.43 24.34
C THR A 413 11.23 -18.36 23.54
N ILE A 414 11.44 -19.68 23.62
CA ILE A 414 10.55 -20.71 23.05
C ILE A 414 10.40 -21.83 24.09
N ASN A 415 9.17 -22.15 24.49
CA ASN A 415 8.85 -23.15 25.52
C ASN A 415 9.66 -22.95 26.82
N GLY A 416 9.76 -21.71 27.29
CA GLY A 416 10.54 -21.35 28.48
C GLY A 416 12.07 -21.36 28.28
N VAL A 417 12.58 -21.78 27.12
CA VAL A 417 14.01 -21.73 26.80
C VAL A 417 14.33 -20.39 26.15
N ALA A 418 15.12 -19.56 26.83
CA ALA A 418 15.53 -18.25 26.33
C ALA A 418 16.47 -18.34 25.12
N ASN A 419 16.53 -17.26 24.33
CA ASN A 419 17.48 -17.05 23.23
C ASN A 419 17.47 -18.12 22.13
N GLN A 420 16.32 -18.73 21.87
CA GLN A 420 16.13 -19.65 20.75
C GLN A 420 15.86 -18.87 19.47
N THR A 421 16.47 -19.30 18.36
CA THR A 421 16.20 -18.70 17.04
C THR A 421 14.92 -19.32 16.47
N PRO A 422 13.83 -18.56 16.29
CA PRO A 422 12.59 -19.11 15.74
C PRO A 422 12.76 -19.44 14.26
N SER A 423 11.84 -20.25 13.71
CA SER A 423 11.80 -20.51 12.28
C SER A 423 11.56 -19.23 11.49
N LYS A 424 12.23 -19.02 10.35
CA LYS A 424 11.95 -17.89 9.45
C LYS A 424 10.68 -18.07 8.61
N ALA A 425 10.06 -19.24 8.63
CA ALA A 425 8.95 -19.59 7.74
C ALA A 425 7.65 -18.89 8.18
N ILE A 426 7.27 -17.84 7.45
CA ILE A 426 6.01 -17.10 7.69
C ILE A 426 4.84 -17.91 7.15
N GLY A 427 4.92 -18.40 5.91
CA GLY A 427 3.86 -19.22 5.33
C GLY A 427 3.94 -19.34 3.82
N SER A 428 2.91 -19.96 3.25
CA SER A 428 2.72 -20.05 1.80
C SER A 428 1.25 -19.88 1.42
N GLU A 429 0.99 -19.42 0.21
CA GLU A 429 -0.33 -19.10 -0.28
C GLU A 429 -0.57 -19.73 -1.64
N VAL A 430 -1.78 -20.24 -1.89
CA VAL A 430 -2.26 -20.66 -3.21
C VAL A 430 -3.52 -19.87 -3.53
N ASP A 431 -3.53 -19.23 -4.70
CA ASP A 431 -4.64 -18.40 -5.17
C ASP A 431 -5.14 -18.83 -6.54
N VAL A 432 -6.47 -18.85 -6.69
CA VAL A 432 -7.18 -18.98 -7.96
C VAL A 432 -7.91 -17.68 -8.22
N THR A 433 -7.73 -17.11 -9.41
CA THR A 433 -8.35 -15.85 -9.81
C THR A 433 -9.11 -15.98 -11.13
N ALA A 434 -10.22 -15.27 -11.26
CA ALA A 434 -10.93 -15.09 -12.53
C ALA A 434 -11.29 -13.61 -12.71
N ASP A 435 -10.62 -12.95 -13.65
CA ASP A 435 -10.81 -11.54 -13.98
C ASP A 435 -11.63 -11.42 -15.27
N TRP A 436 -12.84 -10.87 -15.18
CA TRP A 436 -13.75 -10.61 -16.29
C TRP A 436 -13.77 -9.12 -16.63
N LYS A 437 -13.30 -8.76 -17.83
CA LYS A 437 -13.39 -7.41 -18.37
C LYS A 437 -14.69 -7.26 -19.18
N HIS A 438 -15.78 -6.91 -18.51
CA HIS A 438 -17.08 -6.72 -19.17
C HIS A 438 -17.04 -5.60 -20.21
N SER A 439 -16.44 -4.46 -19.86
CA SER A 439 -16.20 -3.33 -20.77
C SER A 439 -14.89 -2.63 -20.41
N GLU A 440 -14.56 -1.53 -21.10
CA GLU A 440 -13.39 -0.70 -20.73
C GLU A 440 -13.49 -0.11 -19.32
N ASN A 441 -14.73 0.09 -18.86
CA ASN A 441 -15.07 0.76 -17.62
C ASN A 441 -15.56 -0.18 -16.51
N VAL A 442 -15.89 -1.44 -16.83
CA VAL A 442 -16.44 -2.39 -15.86
C VAL A 442 -15.60 -3.66 -15.82
N THR A 443 -15.07 -3.97 -14.64
CA THR A 443 -14.32 -5.20 -14.39
C THR A 443 -14.86 -5.92 -13.15
N LEU A 444 -14.97 -7.24 -13.24
CA LEU A 444 -15.27 -8.13 -12.12
C LEU A 444 -14.07 -9.06 -11.90
N LYS A 445 -13.66 -9.24 -10.66
CA LYS A 445 -12.61 -10.16 -10.26
C LYS A 445 -13.13 -11.09 -9.18
N LEU A 446 -13.04 -12.40 -9.41
CA LEU A 446 -13.27 -13.43 -8.41
C LEU A 446 -11.93 -13.95 -7.93
N THR A 447 -11.81 -14.23 -6.63
CA THR A 447 -10.59 -14.76 -6.04
C THR A 447 -10.91 -15.77 -4.95
N ALA A 448 -10.31 -16.95 -5.03
CA ALA A 448 -10.31 -17.94 -3.97
C ALA A 448 -8.86 -18.20 -3.55
N GLY A 449 -8.57 -18.20 -2.25
CA GLY A 449 -7.20 -18.34 -1.75
C GLY A 449 -7.12 -19.17 -0.49
N SER A 450 -5.94 -19.74 -0.24
CA SER A 450 -5.60 -20.42 1.01
C SER A 450 -4.17 -20.09 1.42
N PHE A 451 -4.02 -19.47 2.59
CA PHE A 451 -2.74 -19.15 3.19
C PHE A 451 -2.46 -20.13 4.33
N GLN A 452 -1.38 -20.91 4.20
CA GLN A 452 -0.90 -21.84 5.20
C GLN A 452 0.15 -21.15 6.07
N PRO A 453 -0.13 -20.90 7.36
CA PRO A 453 0.85 -20.34 8.29
C PRO A 453 2.04 -21.28 8.45
N GLY A 454 3.23 -20.70 8.48
CA GLY A 454 4.49 -21.42 8.68
C GLY A 454 4.87 -21.56 10.14
N LYS A 455 5.97 -22.29 10.39
CA LYS A 455 6.46 -22.62 11.73
C LYS A 455 6.82 -21.40 12.58
N TYR A 456 7.09 -20.23 11.98
CA TYR A 456 7.33 -18.99 12.75
C TYR A 456 6.18 -18.73 13.73
N PHE A 457 4.93 -18.89 13.30
CA PHE A 457 3.76 -18.64 14.15
C PHE A 457 3.64 -19.64 15.31
N LYS A 458 4.02 -20.90 15.07
CA LYS A 458 4.07 -21.94 16.11
C LYS A 458 5.15 -21.66 17.15
N ASP A 459 6.32 -21.20 16.73
CA ASP A 459 7.44 -20.91 17.63
C ASP A 459 7.15 -19.69 18.53
N TYR A 460 6.30 -18.78 18.05
CA TYR A 460 6.04 -17.49 18.69
C TYR A 460 4.91 -17.51 19.73
N ARG A 461 3.83 -18.27 19.50
CA ARG A 461 2.71 -18.39 20.44
C ARG A 461 2.91 -19.57 21.39
N GLN A 462 3.77 -19.37 22.39
CA GLN A 462 3.99 -20.35 23.45
C GLN A 462 2.72 -20.54 24.30
N GLY A 463 2.46 -21.79 24.72
CA GLY A 463 1.54 -22.08 25.83
C GLY A 463 0.05 -22.27 25.50
N THR A 464 -0.39 -22.11 24.26
CA THR A 464 -1.76 -22.45 23.86
C THR A 464 -1.81 -23.86 23.25
N THR A 465 -2.55 -24.77 23.88
CA THR A 465 -2.70 -26.19 23.53
C THR A 465 -3.43 -26.48 22.20
N ASN A 466 -3.72 -25.46 21.39
CA ASN A 466 -4.52 -25.62 20.19
C ASN A 466 -3.67 -25.56 18.92
N ASP A 467 -4.06 -26.35 17.91
CA ASP A 467 -3.48 -26.36 16.57
C ASP A 467 -3.69 -24.99 15.88
N LEU A 468 -2.72 -24.09 16.02
CA LEU A 468 -2.74 -22.71 15.49
C LEU A 468 -2.03 -22.59 14.13
N LEU A 469 -2.04 -23.66 13.34
CA LEU A 469 -1.55 -23.66 11.96
C LEU A 469 -2.70 -23.86 10.97
N ASN A 470 -3.93 -23.51 11.37
CA ASN A 470 -5.05 -23.66 10.45
C ASN A 470 -4.88 -22.69 9.28
N PRO A 471 -5.11 -23.16 8.05
CA PRO A 471 -5.06 -22.27 6.90
C PRO A 471 -6.08 -21.14 7.06
N ALA A 472 -5.65 -19.92 6.70
CA ALA A 472 -6.59 -18.86 6.37
C ALA A 472 -7.16 -19.14 4.98
N THR A 473 -8.48 -19.07 4.84
CA THR A 473 -9.15 -19.31 3.56
C THR A 473 -9.98 -18.09 3.19
N MET A 474 -10.10 -17.82 1.90
CA MET A 474 -10.82 -16.65 1.41
C MET A 474 -11.53 -16.95 0.10
N LEU A 475 -12.75 -16.43 -0.02
CA LEU A 475 -13.46 -16.18 -1.27
C LEU A 475 -13.80 -14.69 -1.35
N ALA A 476 -13.49 -14.05 -2.47
CA ALA A 476 -13.74 -12.63 -2.67
C ALA A 476 -14.25 -12.34 -4.08
N ALA A 477 -15.07 -11.30 -4.20
CA ALA A 477 -15.44 -10.71 -5.48
C ALA A 477 -15.22 -9.20 -5.41
N ASP A 478 -14.44 -8.67 -6.36
CA ASP A 478 -14.20 -7.24 -6.50
C ASP A 478 -14.81 -6.76 -7.82
N VAL A 479 -15.62 -5.70 -7.76
CA VAL A 479 -16.18 -5.02 -8.93
C VAL A 479 -15.63 -3.61 -8.98
N GLN A 480 -15.15 -3.20 -10.14
CA GLN A 480 -14.75 -1.82 -10.40
C GLN A 480 -15.57 -1.26 -11.57
N ILE A 481 -16.15 -0.08 -11.36
CA ILE A 481 -16.92 0.67 -12.35
C ILE A 481 -16.29 2.06 -12.47
N LYS A 482 -15.87 2.44 -13.67
CA LYS A 482 -15.40 3.79 -14.00
C LYS A 482 -16.49 4.51 -14.80
N PHE A 483 -16.65 5.81 -14.60
CA PHE A 483 -17.64 6.61 -15.32
C PHE A 483 -17.16 8.04 -15.56
#